data_AF-A0A433WYS6-F1
#
_entry.id   AF-A0A433WYS6-F1
#
_cell.length_a   1.000
_cell.length_b   1.000
_cell.length_c   1.000
_cell.angle_alpha   90.00
_cell.angle_beta   90.00
_cell.angle_gamma   90.00
#
_symmetry.space_group_name_H-M   'P 1'
#
loop_
_entity.id
_entity.type
_entity.pdbx_description
1 polymer ?
#
loop_
_entity_poly.entity_id
_entity_poly.type
_entity_poly.pdbx_seq_one_letter_code
_entity_poly.pdbx_strand_id
1 'polypeptide(L)'
;MIILASLLLWGLALAAHALLQPKMLRTTGLPILPGLPLHLCRLSFPPLALWLCWKLGAIQGLLTWLGTGSVAGVLACLALTGFSVHLARQEKRAS
;
A
#
# COMPACT_ATOMS: atom_id res chain seq x y z
N MET A 1 11.29 6.84 15.42
CA MET A 1 11.83 6.62 14.05
C MET A 1 11.39 5.29 13.44
N ILE A 2 11.50 4.16 14.15
CA ILE A 2 11.15 2.82 13.61
C ILE A 2 9.67 2.72 13.19
N ILE A 3 8.75 3.28 13.98
CA ILE A 3 7.30 3.28 13.65
C ILE A 3 7.05 3.98 12.32
N LEU A 4 7.63 5.17 12.12
CA LEU A 4 7.48 5.94 10.88
C LEU A 4 8.05 5.18 9.68
N ALA A 5 9.21 4.53 9.83
CA ALA A 5 9.80 3.70 8.78
C ALA A 5 8.94 2.48 8.44
N SER A 6 8.38 1.79 9.43
CA SER A 6 7.44 0.68 9.22
C SER A 6 6.17 1.14 8.48
N LEU A 7 5.65 2.32 8.85
CA LEU A 7 4.46 2.91 8.25
C LEU A 7 4.70 3.29 6.78
N LEU A 8 5.89 3.83 6.46
CA LEU A 8 6.31 4.09 5.08
C LEU A 8 6.46 2.78 4.28
N LEU A 9 7.12 1.76 4.84
CA LEU A 9 7.30 0.46 4.17
C LEU A 9 5.95 -0.20 3.86
N TRP A 10 5.02 -0.20 4.80
CA TRP A 10 3.65 -0.68 4.58
C TRP A 10 2.89 0.15 3.55
N GLY A 11 3.02 1.47 3.59
CA GLY A 11 2.42 2.39 2.62
C GLY A 11 2.91 2.10 1.19
N LEU A 12 4.23 1.95 1.00
CA LEU A 12 4.83 1.59 -0.29
C LEU A 12 4.40 0.20 -0.77
N ALA A 13 4.35 -0.79 0.13
CA ALA A 13 3.89 -2.14 -0.22
C ALA A 13 2.43 -2.15 -0.69
N LEU A 14 1.56 -1.40 -0.01
CA LEU A 14 0.14 -1.27 -0.36
C LEU A 14 -0.07 -0.43 -1.63
N ALA A 15 0.72 0.63 -1.82
CA ALA A 15 0.71 1.42 -3.05
C ALA A 15 1.15 0.56 -4.25
N ALA A 16 2.23 -0.21 -4.11
CA ALA A 16 2.65 -1.17 -5.13
C ALA A 16 1.57 -2.22 -5.40
N HIS A 17 0.89 -2.70 -4.36
CA HIS A 17 -0.24 -3.63 -4.53
C HIS A 17 -1.41 -3.01 -5.29
N ALA A 18 -1.78 -1.77 -4.98
CA ALA A 18 -2.84 -1.03 -5.65
C ALA A 18 -2.49 -0.78 -7.13
N LEU A 19 -1.24 -0.38 -7.41
CA LEU A 19 -0.74 -0.17 -8.78
C LEU A 19 -0.68 -1.47 -9.59
N LEU A 20 -0.45 -2.62 -8.95
CA LEU A 20 -0.51 -3.94 -9.59
C LEU A 20 -1.94 -4.40 -9.88
N GLN A 21 -2.97 -3.76 -9.33
CA GLN A 21 -4.34 -4.16 -9.63
C GLN A 21 -4.73 -3.75 -11.05
N PRO A 22 -5.13 -4.70 -11.92
CA PRO A 22 -5.46 -4.42 -13.32
C PRO A 22 -6.66 -3.47 -13.48
N LYS A 23 -7.53 -3.39 -12.47
CA LYS A 23 -8.63 -2.40 -12.41
C LYS A 23 -8.11 -0.96 -12.34
N MET A 24 -7.03 -0.70 -11.60
CA MET A 24 -6.43 0.64 -11.53
C MET A 24 -5.65 1.00 -12.79
N LEU A 25 -4.93 0.05 -13.39
CA LEU A 25 -4.25 0.28 -14.66
C LEU A 25 -5.23 0.71 -15.76
N ARG A 26 -6.40 0.07 -15.81
CA ARG A 26 -7.43 0.36 -16.81
C ARG A 26 -8.07 1.74 -16.62
N THR A 27 -8.19 2.23 -15.39
CA THR A 27 -8.78 3.53 -15.07
C THR A 27 -7.78 4.68 -15.10
N THR A 28 -6.49 4.41 -14.89
CA THR A 28 -5.45 5.46 -14.87
C THR A 28 -4.77 5.64 -16.24
N GLY A 29 -5.01 4.74 -17.20
CA GLY A 29 -4.47 4.84 -18.57
C GLY A 29 -2.95 4.75 -18.65
N LEU A 30 -2.28 4.32 -17.58
CA LEU A 30 -0.82 4.19 -17.57
C LEU A 30 -0.37 3.00 -18.43
N PRO A 31 0.80 3.11 -19.10
CA PRO A 31 1.41 1.99 -19.79
C PRO A 31 1.66 0.84 -18.80
N ILE A 32 1.54 -0.39 -19.29
CA ILE A 32 1.80 -1.62 -18.51
C ILE A 32 3.20 -1.52 -17.91
N LEU A 33 3.28 -1.23 -16.61
CA LEU A 33 4.53 -1.26 -15.87
C LEU A 33 4.99 -2.72 -15.76
N PRO A 34 6.29 -3.02 -15.91
CA PRO A 34 6.81 -4.35 -15.67
C PRO A 34 6.46 -4.76 -14.23
N GLY A 35 5.59 -5.77 -14.07
CA GLY A 35 5.04 -6.16 -12.77
C GLY A 35 6.06 -6.81 -11.83
N LEU A 36 7.23 -7.21 -12.34
CA LEU A 36 8.27 -7.92 -11.59
C LEU A 36 8.85 -7.10 -10.42
N PRO A 37 9.35 -5.86 -10.61
CA PRO A 37 9.84 -5.03 -9.51
C PRO A 37 8.75 -4.68 -8.47
N LEU A 38 7.51 -4.45 -8.90
CA LEU A 38 6.42 -4.16 -7.95
C LEU A 38 6.03 -5.38 -7.13
N HIS A 39 6.05 -6.58 -7.71
CA HIS A 39 5.84 -7.83 -6.97
C HIS A 39 6.93 -8.07 -5.93
N LEU A 40 8.19 -7.82 -6.30
CA LEU A 40 9.33 -7.91 -5.39
C LEU A 40 9.20 -6.92 -4.23
N CYS A 41 8.80 -5.68 -4.48
CA CYS A 41 8.54 -4.70 -3.42
C CYS A 41 7.40 -5.16 -2.50
N ARG A 42 6.28 -5.64 -3.07
CA ARG A 42 5.15 -6.14 -2.27
C ARG A 42 5.54 -7.30 -1.36
N LEU A 43 6.43 -8.19 -1.80
CA LEU A 43 6.82 -9.37 -1.04
C LEU A 43 7.93 -9.07 -0.02
N SER A 44 8.86 -8.18 -0.34
CA SER A 44 10.05 -7.91 0.49
C SER A 44 9.83 -6.81 1.54
N PHE A 45 8.92 -5.86 1.31
CA PHE A 45 8.70 -4.73 2.22
C PHE A 45 8.06 -5.14 3.57
N PRO A 46 7.02 -6.01 3.62
CA PRO A 46 6.44 -6.46 4.88
C PRO A 46 7.41 -7.20 5.82
N PRO A 47 8.26 -8.14 5.34
CA PRO A 47 9.27 -8.76 6.18
C PRO A 47 10.41 -7.80 6.54
N LEU A 48 10.76 -6.84 5.68
CA LEU A 48 11.71 -5.77 6.07
C LEU A 48 11.17 -4.93 7.24
N ALA A 49 9.88 -4.57 7.19
CA ALA A 49 9.22 -3.84 8.27
C ALA A 49 9.20 -4.65 9.57
N LEU A 50 8.93 -5.96 9.47
CA LEU A 50 8.97 -6.87 10.62
C LEU A 50 10.38 -6.95 11.22
N TRP A 51 11.42 -7.06 10.39
CA TRP A 51 12.81 -7.08 10.83
C TRP A 51 13.21 -5.78 11.53
N LEU A 52 12.77 -4.62 11.01
CA LEU A 52 12.98 -3.33 11.67
C LEU A 52 12.27 -3.26 13.03
N CYS A 53 11.01 -3.69 13.08
CA CYS A 53 10.20 -3.72 14.30
C CYS A 53 10.79 -4.67 15.36
N TRP A 54 11.44 -5.75 14.95
CA TRP A 54 12.10 -6.69 15.86
C TRP A 54 13.17 -6.03 16.72
N LYS A 55 13.77 -4.91 16.27
CA LYS A 55 14.74 -4.13 17.06
C LYS A 55 14.15 -3.46 18.30
N LEU A 56 12.83 -3.33 18.42
CA LEU A 56 12.16 -2.87 19.65
C LEU A 56 11.93 -3.99 20.68
N GLY A 57 12.28 -5.24 20.35
CA GLY A 57 11.93 -6.43 21.13
C GLY A 57 10.75 -7.18 20.52
N ALA A 58 10.67 -8.48 20.76
CA ALA A 58 9.77 -9.38 20.02
C ALA A 58 8.28 -8.99 20.12
N ILE A 59 7.78 -8.74 21.34
CA ILE A 59 6.36 -8.43 21.56
C ILE A 59 6.02 -7.01 21.08
N GLN A 60 6.81 -6.01 21.47
CA GLN A 60 6.60 -4.62 21.03
C GLN A 60 6.74 -4.48 19.51
N GLY A 61 7.69 -5.18 18.91
CA GLY A 61 7.90 -5.22 17.47
C GLY A 61 6.70 -5.81 16.74
N LEU A 62 6.17 -6.94 17.19
CA LEU A 62 5.01 -7.58 16.57
C LEU A 62 3.75 -6.69 16.68
N LEU A 63 3.48 -6.12 17.85
CA LEU A 63 2.37 -5.19 18.05
C LEU A 63 2.48 -3.95 17.15
N THR A 64 3.69 -3.39 17.04
CA THR A 64 3.95 -2.25 16.16
C THR A 64 3.79 -2.61 14.69
N TRP A 65 4.26 -3.79 14.28
CA TRP A 65 4.14 -4.27 12.90
C TRP A 65 2.67 -4.48 12.51
N LEU A 66 1.87 -5.11 13.37
CA LEU A 66 0.43 -5.27 13.18
C LEU A 66 -0.31 -3.93 13.18
N GLY A 67 0.02 -3.05 14.13
CA GLY A 67 -0.60 -1.73 14.23
C GLY A 67 -0.33 -0.85 13.00
N THR A 68 0.94 -0.79 12.57
CA THR A 68 1.33 -0.01 11.38
C THR A 68 0.75 -0.60 10.09
N GLY A 69 0.69 -1.93 9.97
CA GLY A 69 0.01 -2.58 8.85
C GLY A 69 -1.49 -2.28 8.79
N SER A 70 -2.18 -2.31 9.93
CA SER A 70 -3.60 -1.96 10.01
C SER A 70 -3.87 -0.51 9.61
N VAL A 71 -3.09 0.44 10.14
CA VAL A 71 -3.24 1.88 9.81
C VAL A 71 -2.98 2.13 8.33
N ALA A 72 -1.90 1.55 7.79
CA ALA A 72 -1.58 1.68 6.37
C ALA A 72 -2.66 1.06 5.48
N GLY A 73 -3.22 -0.09 5.87
CA GLY A 73 -4.34 -0.74 5.17
C GLY A 73 -5.59 0.13 5.10
N VAL A 74 -5.98 0.74 6.23
CA VAL A 74 -7.12 1.67 6.28
C VAL A 74 -6.88 2.88 5.38
N LEU A 75 -5.69 3.48 5.44
CA LEU A 75 -5.32 4.61 4.58
C LEU A 75 -5.37 4.25 3.09
N ALA A 76 -4.85 3.07 2.72
CA ALA A 76 -4.89 2.59 1.35
C ALA A 76 -6.33 2.37 0.87
N CYS A 77 -7.19 1.75 1.70
CA CYS A 77 -8.61 1.58 1.39
C CYS A 77 -9.33 2.92 1.22
N LEU A 78 -9.08 3.90 2.09
CA LEU A 78 -9.67 5.24 1.97
C LEU A 78 -9.22 5.94 0.68
N ALA A 79 -7.94 5.86 0.34
CA ALA A 79 -7.41 6.45 -0.89
C ALA A 79 -8.03 5.80 -2.15
N LEU A 80 -8.10 4.47 -2.19
CA LEU A 80 -8.74 3.72 -3.28
C LEU A 80 -10.23 4.03 -3.41
N THR A 81 -10.94 4.12 -2.30
CA THR A 81 -12.37 4.46 -2.27
C THR A 81 -12.58 5.89 -2.77
N GLY A 82 -11.78 6.84 -2.28
CA GLY A 82 -11.83 8.24 -2.73
C GLY A 82 -11.56 8.37 -4.23
N PHE A 83 -10.56 7.66 -4.74
CA PHE A 83 -10.26 7.62 -6.18
C PHE A 83 -11.40 7.01 -7.00
N SER A 84 -11.98 5.90 -6.54
CA SER A 84 -13.11 5.24 -7.21
C SER A 84 -14.35 6.14 -7.26
N VAL A 85 -14.65 6.86 -6.16
CA VAL A 85 -15.76 7.83 -6.11
C VAL A 85 -15.49 9.02 -7.03
N HIS A 86 -14.26 9.54 -7.06
CA HIS A 86 -13.90 10.62 -7.98
C HIS A 86 -14.10 10.20 -9.44
N LEU A 87 -13.64 9.01 -9.80
CA LEU A 87 -13.77 8.47 -11.15
C LEU A 87 -15.24 8.28 -11.56
N ALA A 88 -16.07 7.70 -10.68
CA ALA A 88 -17.50 7.53 -10.92
C ALA A 88 -18.24 8.88 -11.10
N ARG A 89 -17.75 9.95 -10.46
CA ARG A 89 -18.28 11.32 -10.67
C ARG A 89 -17.88 11.92 -12.01
N GLN A 90 -16.68 11.62 -12.52
CA GLN A 90 -16.22 12.08 -13.84
C GLN A 90 -17.03 11.43 -14.96
N GLU A 91 -17.28 10.12 -14.86
CA GLU A 91 -18.09 9.37 -15.84
C GLU A 91 -19.51 9.94 -15.95
N LYS A 92 -20.16 10.29 -14.82
CA LYS A 92 -21.48 10.94 -14.82
C LYS A 92 -21.52 12.35 -15.39
N ARG A 93 -20.39 13.06 -15.47
CA ARG A 93 -20.32 14.41 -16.07
C ARG A 93 -20.05 14.39 -17.57
N ALA A 94 -19.55 13.27 -18.10
CA ALA A 94 -19.24 13.10 -19.51
C ALA A 94 -20.40 12.45 -20.31
N SER A 95 -21.47 12.05 -19.64
CA SER A 95 -22.69 11.45 -20.22
C SER A 95 -23.88 12.40 -20.11
#